data_AF-A0A932F7K6-F1
#
_entry.id   AF-A0A932F7K6-F1
#
_cell.length_a   1.000
_cell.length_b   1.000
_cell.length_c   1.000
_cell.angle_alpha   90.00
_cell.angle_beta   90.00
_cell.angle_gamma   90.00
#
_symmetry.space_group_name_H-M   'P 1'
#
loop_
_entity.id
_entity.type
_entity.pdbx_description
1 polymer ?
#
loop_
_entity_poly.entity_id
_entity_poly.type
_entity_poly.pdbx_seq_one_letter_code
_entity_poly.pdbx_strand_id
1 'polypeptide(L)'
;MTTLFQFGEHHPGYPVRVINEREARAGAGILFFLALIAFMNAWLSGDFAPTKLVVIGFFADFFIRVLVHPRYSPSLVLGRLAVRNQIPEYVGAPQKRFAWAIGLALATVMLYLVVFNNVRGPINILVCALCLLLLFFETAFGICIGCKLYNLFNKEQAQLCPGGVCEVKDRQPIQWVSGAQYAAVAAFLVGLSLAATLMPQAPAAPAAGADGAPAQPRSAAEEERCRVPEFAKKIGHEEKWKLHNDCK
;
A
#
# COMPACT_ATOMS: atom_id res chain seq x y z
N MET A 1 -16.05 30.97 5.81
CA MET A 1 -14.65 31.12 6.28
C MET A 1 -14.00 29.74 6.27
N THR A 2 -13.04 29.50 5.40
CA THR A 2 -12.27 28.24 5.36
C THR A 2 -11.36 28.20 6.56
N THR A 3 -11.73 27.44 7.59
CA THR A 3 -10.82 27.17 8.70
C THR A 3 -9.70 26.28 8.16
N LEU A 4 -8.45 26.73 8.29
CA LEU A 4 -7.26 26.04 7.76
C LEU A 4 -7.10 24.60 8.30
N PHE A 5 -7.78 24.27 9.40
CA PHE A 5 -7.77 22.97 10.08
C PHE A 5 -9.08 22.19 9.94
N GLN A 6 -9.82 22.41 8.86
CA GLN A 6 -11.05 21.68 8.59
C GLN A 6 -10.78 20.36 7.86
N PHE A 7 -11.41 19.26 8.29
CA PHE A 7 -11.31 17.99 7.57
C PHE A 7 -12.60 17.74 6.76
N GLY A 8 -12.45 17.58 5.44
CA GLY A 8 -13.54 17.36 4.49
C GLY A 8 -14.25 18.64 4.03
N GLU A 9 -14.99 18.54 2.93
CA GLU A 9 -15.72 19.66 2.32
C GLU A 9 -17.19 19.66 2.77
N HIS A 10 -17.77 20.84 2.92
CA HIS A 10 -19.20 20.97 3.21
C HIS A 10 -19.97 21.00 1.89
N HIS A 11 -20.98 20.14 1.77
CA HIS A 11 -21.84 20.07 0.60
C HIS A 11 -23.30 20.19 1.06
N PRO A 12 -24.11 21.09 0.47
CA PRO A 12 -25.44 21.44 0.98
C PRO A 12 -26.44 20.27 1.01
N GLY A 13 -26.17 19.20 0.27
CA GLY A 13 -26.99 17.98 0.24
C GLY A 13 -26.62 16.90 1.27
N TYR A 14 -25.61 17.10 2.13
CA TYR A 14 -25.15 16.06 3.06
C TYR A 14 -25.02 16.58 4.50
N PRO A 15 -25.46 15.80 5.51
CA PRO A 15 -25.43 16.21 6.92
C PRO A 15 -24.01 16.22 7.50
N VAL A 16 -23.12 15.42 6.92
CA VAL A 16 -21.71 15.32 7.30
C VAL A 16 -20.82 15.93 6.22
N ARG A 17 -19.61 16.31 6.60
CA ARG A 17 -18.59 16.70 5.62
C ARG A 17 -18.25 15.51 4.74
N VAL A 18 -18.00 15.80 3.48
CA VAL A 18 -17.78 14.79 2.45
C VAL A 18 -16.41 14.93 1.82
N ILE A 19 -15.96 13.83 1.25
CA ILE A 19 -14.78 13.74 0.40
C ILE A 19 -15.21 13.00 -0.87
N ASN A 20 -14.61 13.32 -2.01
CA ASN A 20 -14.88 12.58 -3.22
C ASN A 20 -14.10 11.25 -3.20
N GLU A 21 -14.80 10.12 -3.28
CA GLU A 21 -14.21 8.79 -3.23
C GLU A 21 -13.31 8.53 -4.44
N ARG A 22 -13.64 9.10 -5.61
CA ARG A 22 -12.84 8.94 -6.82
C ARG A 22 -11.46 9.58 -6.69
N GLU A 23 -11.38 10.78 -6.09
CA GLU A 23 -10.08 11.42 -5.82
C GLU A 23 -9.29 10.64 -4.75
N ALA A 24 -9.97 10.11 -3.73
CA ALA A 24 -9.34 9.32 -2.68
C ALA A 24 -8.74 8.01 -3.24
N ARG A 25 -9.48 7.30 -4.09
CA ARG A 25 -9.02 6.09 -4.78
C ARG A 25 -7.87 6.38 -5.75
N ALA A 26 -7.97 7.46 -6.52
CA ALA A 26 -6.88 7.88 -7.40
C ALA A 26 -5.60 8.22 -6.62
N GLY A 27 -5.73 8.95 -5.51
CA GLY A 27 -4.61 9.24 -4.61
C GLY A 27 -3.98 7.98 -4.02
N ALA A 28 -4.79 7.02 -3.59
CA ALA A 28 -4.30 5.71 -3.13
C ALA A 28 -3.55 4.95 -4.22
N GLY A 29 -4.03 4.98 -5.47
CA GLY A 29 -3.37 4.37 -6.62
C GLY A 29 -2.00 5.00 -6.95
N ILE A 30 -1.89 6.33 -6.88
CA ILE A 30 -0.61 7.04 -7.07
C ILE A 30 0.40 6.63 -6.00
N LEU A 31 -0.03 6.65 -4.73
CA LEU A 31 0.81 6.24 -3.61
C LEU A 31 1.23 4.76 -3.74
N PHE A 32 0.29 3.89 -4.09
CA PHE A 32 0.55 2.47 -4.33
C PHE A 32 1.61 2.26 -5.41
N PHE A 33 1.48 2.93 -6.55
CA PHE A 33 2.40 2.78 -7.68
C PHE A 33 3.83 3.20 -7.30
N LEU A 34 3.99 4.37 -6.68
CA LEU A 34 5.31 4.84 -6.24
C LEU A 34 5.93 3.94 -5.17
N ALA A 35 5.12 3.50 -4.20
CA ALA A 35 5.57 2.58 -3.16
C ALA A 35 5.92 1.20 -3.71
N LEU A 36 5.19 0.70 -4.71
CA LEU A 36 5.50 -0.57 -5.36
C LEU A 36 6.84 -0.50 -6.10
N ILE A 37 7.10 0.59 -6.84
CA ILE A 37 8.40 0.80 -7.50
C ILE A 37 9.52 0.82 -6.46
N ALA A 38 9.37 1.60 -5.39
CA ALA A 38 10.40 1.67 -4.35
C ALA A 38 10.61 0.34 -3.62
N PHE A 39 9.54 -0.42 -3.38
CA PHE A 39 9.62 -1.75 -2.79
C PHE A 39 10.30 -2.76 -3.71
N MET A 40 10.01 -2.74 -5.01
CA MET A 40 10.67 -3.59 -6.00
C MET A 40 12.16 -3.28 -6.13
N ASN A 41 12.56 -2.00 -6.08
CA ASN A 41 13.97 -1.60 -6.11
C ASN A 41 14.72 -2.11 -4.87
N ALA A 42 14.13 -1.98 -3.68
CA ALA A 42 14.72 -2.53 -2.46
C ALA A 42 14.81 -4.06 -2.50
N TRP A 43 13.77 -4.74 -2.99
CA TRP A 43 13.73 -6.21 -3.04
C TRP A 43 14.73 -6.81 -4.05
N LEU A 44 14.76 -6.25 -5.27
CA LEU A 44 15.56 -6.79 -6.37
C LEU A 44 17.01 -6.33 -6.27
N SER A 45 17.24 -5.02 -6.12
CA SER A 45 18.56 -4.39 -6.22
C SER A 45 19.23 -4.13 -4.86
N GLY A 46 18.49 -4.26 -3.76
CA GLY A 46 18.99 -3.88 -2.42
C GLY A 46 19.16 -2.37 -2.22
N ASP A 47 18.70 -1.54 -3.18
CA ASP A 47 18.77 -0.09 -3.04
C ASP A 47 17.58 0.43 -2.23
N PHE A 48 17.87 0.91 -1.02
CA PHE A 48 16.89 1.46 -0.09
C PHE A 48 16.69 2.98 -0.24
N ALA A 49 17.47 3.67 -1.08
CA ALA A 49 17.33 5.11 -1.27
C ALA A 49 15.93 5.49 -1.82
N PRO A 50 15.38 4.80 -2.84
CA PRO A 50 14.02 5.03 -3.31
C PRO A 50 12.98 4.80 -2.20
N THR A 51 13.17 3.77 -1.36
CA THR A 51 12.27 3.48 -0.24
C THR A 51 12.26 4.59 0.78
N LYS A 52 13.42 5.12 1.16
CA LYS A 52 13.52 6.24 2.10
C LYS A 52 12.81 7.48 1.57
N LEU A 53 13.03 7.82 0.29
CA LEU A 53 12.39 8.96 -0.34
C LEU A 53 10.86 8.82 -0.36
N VAL A 54 10.35 7.65 -0.76
CA VAL A 54 8.91 7.39 -0.78
C VAL A 54 8.30 7.40 0.61
N VAL A 55 8.99 6.86 1.63
CA VAL A 55 8.50 6.90 3.02
C VAL A 55 8.39 8.34 3.54
N ILE A 56 9.36 9.20 3.24
CA ILE A 56 9.30 10.64 3.57
C ILE A 56 8.11 11.30 2.87
N GLY A 57 7.94 11.04 1.57
CA GLY A 57 6.82 11.56 0.79
C GLY A 57 5.45 11.08 1.29
N PHE A 58 5.34 9.80 1.64
CA PHE A 58 4.14 9.22 2.25
C PHE A 58 3.80 9.89 3.56
N PHE A 59 4.78 10.00 4.46
CA PHE A 59 4.58 10.69 5.74
C PHE A 59 4.10 12.12 5.52
N ALA A 60 4.77 12.89 4.65
CA ALA A 60 4.37 14.26 4.35
C ALA A 60 2.95 14.34 3.76
N ASP A 61 2.61 13.46 2.83
CA ASP A 61 1.28 13.43 2.21
C ASP A 61 0.18 13.14 3.25
N PHE A 62 0.34 12.11 4.07
CA PHE A 62 -0.63 11.77 5.13
C PHE A 62 -0.68 12.81 6.24
N PHE A 63 0.46 13.41 6.58
CA PHE A 63 0.55 14.48 7.58
C PHE A 63 -0.28 15.70 7.14
N ILE A 64 -0.06 16.18 5.90
CA ILE A 64 -0.84 17.28 5.32
C ILE A 64 -2.32 16.90 5.24
N ARG A 65 -2.62 15.67 4.81
CA ARG A 65 -3.98 15.19 4.62
C ARG A 65 -4.78 15.13 5.91
N VAL A 66 -4.18 14.67 7.02
CA VAL A 66 -4.88 14.42 8.28
C VAL A 66 -4.86 15.62 9.22
N LEU A 67 -3.74 16.35 9.29
CA LEU A 67 -3.55 17.42 10.27
C LEU A 67 -3.77 18.82 9.71
N VAL A 68 -3.49 19.05 8.43
CA VAL A 68 -3.69 20.36 7.79
C VAL A 68 -5.05 20.38 7.11
N HIS A 69 -5.14 19.86 5.89
CA HIS A 69 -6.40 19.78 5.14
C HIS A 69 -6.23 18.82 3.94
N PRO A 70 -7.15 17.86 3.69
CA PRO A 70 -7.06 16.92 2.57
C PRO A 70 -6.88 17.56 1.19
N ARG A 71 -7.47 18.74 1.00
CA ARG A 71 -7.36 19.56 -0.22
C ARG A 71 -5.92 19.85 -0.66
N TYR A 72 -4.95 19.89 0.25
CA TYR A 72 -3.54 20.19 -0.05
C TYR A 72 -2.64 18.95 -0.13
N SER A 73 -3.17 17.75 0.14
CA SER A 73 -2.40 16.51 0.00
C SER A 73 -1.97 16.33 -1.46
N PRO A 74 -0.66 16.23 -1.76
CA PRO A 74 -0.18 16.14 -3.14
C PRO A 74 -0.83 15.01 -3.94
N SER A 75 -0.97 13.83 -3.33
CA SER A 75 -1.59 12.69 -4.02
C SER A 75 -3.09 12.90 -4.27
N LEU A 76 -3.82 13.58 -3.38
CA LEU A 76 -5.23 13.94 -3.61
C LEU A 76 -5.38 15.05 -4.64
N VAL A 77 -4.46 16.02 -4.69
CA VAL A 77 -4.44 17.06 -5.73
C VAL A 77 -4.24 16.44 -7.11
N LEU A 78 -3.27 15.52 -7.24
CA LEU A 78 -3.04 14.76 -8.47
C LEU A 78 -4.22 13.84 -8.80
N GLY A 79 -4.79 13.16 -7.80
CA GLY A 79 -5.98 12.34 -7.96
C GLY A 79 -7.16 13.16 -8.48
N ARG A 80 -7.41 14.34 -7.92
CA ARG A 80 -8.43 15.29 -8.37
C ARG A 80 -8.20 15.74 -9.80
N LEU A 81 -6.96 16.03 -10.18
CA LEU A 81 -6.63 16.37 -11.58
C LEU A 81 -6.98 15.22 -12.52
N ALA A 82 -6.69 13.97 -12.14
CA ALA A 82 -6.98 12.79 -12.95
C ALA A 82 -8.49 12.52 -13.10
N VAL A 83 -9.29 12.73 -12.05
CA VAL A 83 -10.74 12.42 -12.06
C VAL A 83 -11.65 13.63 -12.24
N ARG A 84 -11.12 14.81 -12.59
CA ARG A 84 -11.88 16.09 -12.63
C ARG A 84 -13.10 16.10 -13.56
N ASN A 85 -13.10 15.25 -14.59
CA ASN A 85 -14.18 15.16 -15.58
C ASN A 85 -15.17 14.03 -15.26
N GLN A 86 -15.11 13.43 -14.06
CA GLN A 86 -16.01 12.38 -13.61
C GLN A 86 -17.02 12.94 -12.61
N ILE A 87 -18.20 12.33 -12.55
CA ILE A 87 -19.20 12.67 -11.53
C ILE A 87 -18.63 12.28 -10.15
N PRO A 88 -18.52 13.22 -9.19
CA PRO A 88 -17.97 12.93 -7.87
C PRO A 88 -18.86 11.95 -7.12
N GLU A 89 -18.24 11.05 -6.37
CA GLU A 89 -18.94 10.13 -5.46
C GLU A 89 -18.62 10.58 -4.04
N TYR A 90 -19.61 11.05 -3.29
CA TYR A 90 -19.37 11.63 -1.97
C TYR A 90 -19.44 10.58 -0.87
N VAL A 91 -18.40 10.54 -0.04
CA VAL A 91 -18.32 9.67 1.15
C VAL A 91 -18.08 10.50 2.41
N GLY A 92 -18.50 9.97 3.55
CA GLY A 92 -18.32 10.63 4.84
C GLY A 92 -16.85 10.85 5.17
N ALA A 93 -16.50 12.09 5.48
CA ALA A 93 -15.15 12.48 5.87
C ALA A 93 -14.69 11.85 7.22
N PRO A 94 -15.53 11.68 8.26
CA PRO A 94 -15.08 11.13 9.54
C PRO A 94 -14.45 9.73 9.44
N GLN A 95 -15.08 8.79 8.71
CA GLN A 95 -14.51 7.46 8.54
C GLN A 95 -13.18 7.45 7.76
N LYS A 96 -13.04 8.33 6.76
CA LYS A 96 -11.81 8.47 5.98
C LYS A 96 -10.69 9.10 6.81
N ARG A 97 -11.01 10.05 7.69
CA ARG A 97 -10.06 10.62 8.63
C ARG A 97 -9.46 9.55 9.54
N PHE A 98 -10.29 8.66 10.07
CA PHE A 98 -9.83 7.55 10.90
C PHE A 98 -8.90 6.60 10.13
N ALA A 99 -9.30 6.19 8.92
CA ALA A 99 -8.49 5.33 8.07
C ALA A 99 -7.13 5.96 7.74
N TRP A 100 -7.10 7.26 7.41
CA TRP A 100 -5.86 7.96 7.11
C TRP A 100 -5.01 8.27 8.34
N ALA A 101 -5.60 8.38 9.53
CA ALA A 101 -4.85 8.49 10.78
C ALA A 101 -4.07 7.20 11.08
N ILE A 102 -4.66 6.02 10.81
CA ILE A 102 -3.95 4.74 10.86
C ILE A 102 -2.80 4.74 9.85
N GLY A 103 -3.04 5.20 8.62
CA GLY A 103 -2.01 5.36 7.60
C GLY A 103 -0.85 6.26 8.05
N LEU A 104 -1.15 7.40 8.69
CA LEU A 104 -0.15 8.31 9.25
C LEU A 104 0.66 7.65 10.37
N ALA A 105 0.01 6.89 11.26
CA ALA A 105 0.71 6.16 12.32
C ALA A 105 1.70 5.14 11.74
N LEU A 106 1.26 4.33 10.76
CA LEU A 106 2.11 3.38 10.06
C LEU A 106 3.27 4.07 9.32
N ALA A 107 2.99 5.18 8.62
CA ALA A 107 4.01 5.96 7.93
C ALA A 107 5.05 6.55 8.91
N THR A 108 4.62 6.99 10.09
CA THR A 108 5.50 7.51 11.15
C THR A 108 6.43 6.42 11.69
N VAL A 109 5.89 5.23 11.97
CA VAL A 109 6.69 4.08 12.41
C VAL A 109 7.71 3.70 11.33
N MET A 110 7.30 3.65 10.07
CA MET A 110 8.19 3.33 8.96
C MET A 110 9.27 4.39 8.72
N LEU A 111 8.92 5.67 8.87
CA LEU A 111 9.88 6.78 8.81
C LEU A 111 10.94 6.60 9.91
N TYR A 112 10.52 6.31 11.14
CA TYR A 112 11.43 6.06 12.25
C TYR A 112 12.35 4.85 12.01
N LEU A 113 11.80 3.71 11.59
CA LEU A 113 12.57 2.48 11.40
C LEU A 113 13.50 2.53 10.20
N VAL A 114 13.02 3.01 9.04
CA VAL A 114 13.75 2.93 7.76
C VAL A 114 14.67 4.14 7.55
N VAL A 115 14.23 5.35 7.89
CA VAL A 115 14.99 6.58 7.61
C VAL A 115 15.96 6.90 8.74
N PHE A 116 15.49 6.90 9.99
CA PHE A 116 16.33 7.27 11.14
C PHE A 116 17.21 6.11 11.61
N ASN A 117 16.65 4.91 11.80
CA ASN A 117 17.41 3.78 12.35
C ASN A 117 18.04 2.86 11.30
N ASN A 118 17.83 3.12 10.00
CA ASN A 118 18.33 2.28 8.90
C ASN A 118 18.07 0.79 9.09
N VAL A 119 16.95 0.43 9.72
CA VAL A 119 16.61 -0.96 9.99
C VAL A 119 16.19 -1.61 8.68
N ARG A 120 16.93 -2.63 8.28
CA ARG A 120 16.65 -3.46 7.10
C ARG A 120 16.30 -4.84 7.62
N GLY A 121 15.03 -5.19 7.57
CA GLY A 121 14.55 -6.41 8.22
C GLY A 121 13.21 -6.89 7.71
N PRO A 122 12.85 -8.16 8.01
CA PRO A 122 11.63 -8.79 7.53
C PRO A 122 10.37 -8.08 8.02
N ILE A 123 10.42 -7.47 9.22
CA ILE A 123 9.31 -6.69 9.77
C ILE A 123 8.97 -5.52 8.85
N ASN A 124 9.96 -4.76 8.39
CA ASN A 124 9.74 -3.62 7.50
C ASN A 124 9.17 -4.06 6.15
N ILE A 125 9.64 -5.20 5.62
CA ILE A 125 9.11 -5.80 4.39
C ILE A 125 7.64 -6.19 4.55
N LEU A 126 7.29 -6.85 5.66
CA LEU A 126 5.91 -7.24 5.96
C LEU A 126 4.98 -6.03 6.14
N VAL A 127 5.44 -4.99 6.85
CA VAL A 127 4.68 -3.76 7.02
C VAL A 127 4.47 -3.03 5.69
N CYS A 128 5.53 -2.91 4.87
CA CYS A 128 5.42 -2.37 3.50
C CYS A 128 4.42 -3.16 2.66
N ALA A 129 4.53 -4.49 2.63
CA ALA A 129 3.66 -5.36 1.86
C ALA A 129 2.19 -5.24 2.30
N LEU A 130 1.94 -5.18 3.60
CA LEU A 130 0.61 -4.93 4.14
C LEU A 130 0.07 -3.56 3.72
N CYS A 131 0.88 -2.50 3.79
CA CYS A 131 0.46 -1.16 3.36
C CYS A 131 0.14 -1.10 1.88
N LEU A 132 0.97 -1.73 1.03
CA LEU A 132 0.73 -1.87 -0.40
C LEU A 132 -0.56 -2.63 -0.68
N LEU A 133 -0.83 -3.71 0.06
CA LEU A 133 -2.06 -4.46 -0.05
C LEU A 133 -3.28 -3.59 0.29
N LEU A 134 -3.25 -2.88 1.43
CA LEU A 134 -4.34 -1.98 1.84
C LEU A 134 -4.61 -0.88 0.80
N LEU A 135 -3.55 -0.25 0.26
CA LEU A 135 -3.69 0.73 -0.81
C LEU A 135 -4.24 0.11 -2.09
N PHE A 136 -3.81 -1.10 -2.45
CA PHE A 136 -4.33 -1.84 -3.60
C PHE A 136 -5.83 -2.10 -3.48
N PHE A 137 -6.32 -2.53 -2.30
CA PHE A 137 -7.75 -2.72 -2.06
C PHE A 137 -8.56 -1.43 -2.22
N GLU A 138 -8.03 -0.31 -1.72
CA GLU A 138 -8.63 1.03 -1.88
C GLU A 138 -8.70 1.41 -3.36
N THR A 139 -7.58 1.33 -4.10
CA THR A 139 -7.54 1.79 -5.50
C THR A 139 -8.33 0.86 -6.43
N ALA A 140 -8.09 -0.45 -6.37
CA ALA A 140 -8.62 -1.42 -7.34
C ALA A 140 -10.09 -1.73 -7.09
N PHE A 141 -10.45 -2.05 -5.84
CA PHE A 141 -11.80 -2.50 -5.49
C PHE A 141 -12.67 -1.40 -4.88
N GLY A 142 -12.10 -0.25 -4.50
CA GLY A 142 -12.85 0.77 -3.74
C GLY A 142 -13.19 0.33 -2.33
N ILE A 143 -12.45 -0.64 -1.77
CA ILE A 143 -12.70 -1.20 -0.45
C ILE A 143 -11.75 -0.58 0.57
N CYS A 144 -12.28 0.34 1.36
CA CYS A 144 -11.58 0.94 2.50
C CYS A 144 -11.68 0.07 3.76
N ILE A 145 -10.65 -0.75 4.01
CA ILE A 145 -10.57 -1.61 5.19
C ILE A 145 -10.55 -0.77 6.48
N GLY A 146 -9.86 0.37 6.49
CA GLY A 146 -9.86 1.29 7.63
C GLY A 146 -11.26 1.87 7.94
N CYS A 147 -12.06 2.12 6.90
CA CYS A 147 -13.44 2.58 7.05
C CYS A 147 -14.36 1.47 7.56
N LYS A 148 -14.13 0.21 7.16
CA LYS A 148 -14.83 -0.95 7.75
C LYS A 148 -14.50 -1.12 9.23
N LEU A 149 -13.23 -0.93 9.59
CA LEU A 149 -12.78 -0.99 10.98
C LEU A 149 -13.43 0.12 11.83
N TYR A 150 -13.55 1.32 11.27
CA TYR A 150 -14.27 2.44 11.89
C TYR A 150 -15.71 2.05 12.26
N ASN A 151 -16.44 1.42 11.35
CA ASN A 151 -17.83 0.96 11.58
C ASN A 151 -17.95 -0.14 12.62
N LEU A 152 -16.94 -1.00 12.75
CA LEU A 152 -16.96 -2.08 13.73
C LEU A 152 -16.77 -1.56 15.15
N PHE A 153 -15.97 -0.51 15.34
CA PHE A 153 -15.61 0.01 16.67
C PHE A 153 -16.39 1.23 17.12
N ASN A 154 -16.89 2.08 16.21
CA ASN A 154 -17.64 3.28 16.59
C ASN A 154 -19.14 3.00 16.67
N LYS A 155 -19.77 3.53 17.73
CA LYS A 155 -21.22 3.46 17.93
C LYS A 155 -22.00 4.28 16.90
N GLU A 156 -21.41 5.37 16.42
CA GLU A 156 -21.94 6.10 15.26
C GLU A 156 -21.53 5.39 13.98
N GLN A 157 -22.49 4.76 13.32
CA GLN A 157 -22.26 4.09 12.03
C GLN A 157 -21.83 5.12 10.99
N ALA A 158 -20.85 4.77 10.14
CA ALA A 158 -20.45 5.64 9.04
C ALA A 158 -21.67 5.96 8.16
N GLN A 159 -21.85 7.24 7.92
CA GLN A 159 -22.80 7.76 6.95
C GLN A 159 -22.07 7.89 5.61
N LEU A 160 -22.77 7.63 4.51
CA LEU A 160 -22.22 7.76 3.14
C LEU A 160 -20.97 6.88 2.95
N CYS A 161 -21.17 5.56 3.00
CA CYS A 161 -20.09 4.59 2.84
C CYS A 161 -19.65 4.47 1.37
N PRO A 162 -18.36 4.21 1.10
CA PRO A 162 -17.87 3.99 -0.26
C PRO A 162 -18.71 2.96 -1.02
N GLY A 163 -19.07 3.27 -2.27
CA GLY A 163 -19.91 2.40 -3.10
C GLY A 163 -21.35 2.25 -2.61
N GLY A 164 -21.83 3.12 -1.72
CA GLY A 164 -23.20 3.08 -1.19
C GLY A 164 -23.49 1.87 -0.30
N VAL A 165 -22.45 1.16 0.17
CA VAL A 165 -22.62 -0.15 0.86
C VAL A 165 -23.52 -0.07 2.10
N CYS A 166 -23.58 1.08 2.77
CA CYS A 166 -24.43 1.28 3.95
C CYS A 166 -25.93 1.44 3.59
N GLU A 167 -26.26 1.70 2.33
CA GLU A 167 -27.64 1.85 1.83
C GLU A 167 -28.13 0.60 1.07
N VAL A 168 -27.20 -0.23 0.56
CA VAL A 168 -27.55 -1.46 -0.17
C VAL A 168 -28.07 -2.52 0.79
N LYS A 169 -29.37 -2.81 0.73
CA LYS A 169 -30.03 -3.87 1.52
C LYS A 169 -30.07 -5.22 0.81
N ASP A 170 -30.31 -5.23 -0.49
CA ASP A 170 -30.39 -6.44 -1.30
C ASP A 170 -29.53 -6.35 -2.56
N ARG A 171 -28.99 -7.50 -2.98
CA ARG A 171 -28.16 -7.59 -4.18
C ARG A 171 -29.03 -7.50 -5.43
N GLN A 172 -28.63 -6.63 -6.36
CA GLN A 172 -29.26 -6.57 -7.68
C GLN A 172 -28.88 -7.79 -8.53
N PRO A 173 -29.74 -8.22 -9.50
CA PRO A 173 -29.48 -9.39 -10.36
C PRO A 173 -28.09 -9.41 -11.01
N ILE A 174 -27.56 -8.25 -11.41
CA ILE A 174 -26.22 -8.12 -12.02
C ILE A 174 -25.07 -8.52 -11.09
N GLN A 175 -25.30 -8.55 -9.77
CA GLN A 175 -24.28 -8.90 -8.76
C GLN A 175 -24.22 -10.42 -8.49
N TRP A 176 -25.12 -11.21 -9.07
CA TRP A 176 -25.15 -12.65 -8.87
C TRP A 176 -24.22 -13.34 -9.86
N VAL A 177 -23.33 -14.19 -9.33
CA VAL A 177 -22.40 -14.98 -10.14
C VAL A 177 -23.02 -16.35 -10.39
N SER A 178 -23.20 -16.71 -11.66
CA SER A 178 -23.79 -18.00 -12.04
C SER A 178 -22.77 -19.14 -11.99
N GLY A 179 -23.24 -20.39 -11.89
CA GLY A 179 -22.36 -21.56 -11.93
C GLY A 179 -21.48 -21.63 -13.19
N ALA A 180 -22.02 -21.19 -14.33
CA ALA A 180 -21.27 -21.11 -15.59
C ALA A 180 -20.12 -20.09 -15.52
N GLN A 181 -20.30 -18.96 -14.84
CA GLN A 181 -19.22 -17.98 -14.64
C GLN A 181 -18.10 -18.53 -13.76
N TYR A 182 -18.44 -19.27 -12.68
CA TYR A 182 -17.44 -19.98 -11.89
C TYR A 182 -16.69 -21.04 -12.71
N ALA A 183 -17.41 -21.81 -13.54
CA ALA A 183 -16.80 -22.80 -14.42
C ALA A 183 -15.84 -22.16 -15.45
N ALA A 184 -16.21 -21.01 -16.01
CA ALA A 184 -15.35 -20.26 -16.94
C ALA A 184 -14.05 -19.78 -16.26
N VAL A 185 -14.13 -19.28 -15.03
CA VAL A 185 -12.95 -18.89 -14.25
C VAL A 185 -12.07 -20.10 -13.95
N ALA A 186 -12.66 -21.23 -13.55
CA ALA A 186 -11.92 -22.47 -13.30
C ALA A 186 -11.21 -22.97 -14.57
N ALA A 187 -11.91 -23.00 -15.71
CA ALA A 187 -11.34 -23.38 -17.00
C ALA A 187 -10.19 -22.47 -17.41
N PHE A 188 -10.32 -21.15 -17.22
CA PHE A 188 -9.25 -20.19 -17.47
C PHE A 188 -8.00 -20.47 -16.62
N LEU A 189 -8.17 -20.71 -15.32
CA LEU A 189 -7.06 -21.02 -14.42
C LEU A 189 -6.37 -22.35 -14.77
N VAL A 190 -7.13 -23.37 -15.15
CA VAL A 190 -6.60 -24.66 -15.63
C VAL A 190 -5.86 -24.49 -16.95
N GLY A 191 -6.39 -23.69 -17.87
CA GLY A 191 -5.73 -23.36 -19.12
C GLY A 191 -4.38 -22.65 -18.90
N LEU A 192 -4.34 -21.68 -17.98
CA LEU A 192 -3.10 -20.99 -17.60
C LEU A 192 -2.08 -21.93 -16.96
N SER A 193 -2.50 -22.80 -16.06
CA SER A 193 -1.57 -23.75 -15.43
C SER A 193 -1.01 -24.76 -16.43
N LEU A 194 -1.86 -25.27 -17.33
CA LEU A 194 -1.42 -26.14 -18.42
C LEU A 194 -0.44 -25.42 -19.36
N ALA A 195 -0.76 -24.19 -19.77
CA ALA A 195 0.13 -23.38 -20.60
C ALA A 195 1.49 -23.15 -19.92
N ALA A 196 1.50 -22.84 -18.62
CA ALA A 196 2.74 -22.67 -17.86
C ALA A 196 3.61 -23.95 -17.82
N THR A 197 3.00 -25.14 -17.81
CA THR A 197 3.74 -26.43 -17.87
C THR A 197 4.28 -26.77 -19.26
N LEU A 198 3.62 -26.28 -20.31
CA LEU A 198 4.00 -26.52 -21.70
C LEU A 198 5.04 -25.51 -22.22
N MET A 199 5.18 -24.36 -21.55
CA MET A 199 6.19 -23.35 -21.88
C MET A 199 7.59 -23.87 -21.54
N PRO A 200 8.52 -23.92 -22.52
CA PRO A 200 9.91 -24.24 -22.25
C PRO A 200 10.50 -23.25 -21.25
N GLN A 201 11.14 -23.74 -20.21
CA GLN A 201 11.81 -22.87 -19.24
C GLN A 201 12.96 -22.15 -19.94
N ALA A 202 13.02 -20.83 -19.81
CA ALA A 202 14.19 -20.07 -20.24
C ALA A 202 15.41 -20.57 -19.43
N PRO A 203 16.58 -20.77 -20.07
CA PRO A 203 17.79 -21.12 -19.34
C PRO A 203 18.04 -20.07 -18.26
N ALA A 204 18.27 -20.54 -17.02
CA ALA A 204 18.56 -19.67 -15.89
C ALA A 204 19.75 -18.78 -16.24
N ALA A 205 19.58 -17.46 -16.08
CA ALA A 205 20.69 -16.53 -16.23
C ALA A 205 21.80 -16.92 -15.23
N PRO A 206 23.07 -16.99 -15.65
CA PRO A 206 24.16 -17.28 -14.74
C PRO A 206 24.19 -16.23 -13.62
N ALA A 207 24.27 -16.70 -12.38
CA ALA A 207 24.49 -15.85 -11.23
C ALA A 207 25.79 -15.07 -11.45
N ALA A 208 25.69 -13.74 -11.56
CA ALA A 208 26.85 -12.89 -11.64
C ALA A 208 27.60 -12.99 -10.31
N GLY A 209 28.72 -13.73 -10.32
CA GLY A 209 29.62 -13.84 -9.19
C GLY A 209 30.12 -12.46 -8.76
N ALA A 210 29.90 -12.14 -7.49
CA ALA A 210 30.49 -10.96 -6.87
C ALA A 210 31.94 -11.28 -6.50
N ASP A 211 32.89 -10.80 -7.30
CA ASP A 211 34.30 -10.86 -6.97
C ASP A 211 34.59 -10.04 -5.70
N GLY A 212 35.20 -10.72 -4.73
CA GLY A 212 35.48 -10.21 -3.39
C GLY A 212 36.63 -9.20 -3.37
N ALA A 213 36.41 -8.08 -2.68
CA ALA A 213 37.48 -7.22 -2.17
C ALA A 213 37.77 -7.59 -0.70
N PRO A 214 39.02 -7.47 -0.22
CA PRO A 214 39.41 -7.96 1.10
C PRO A 214 38.68 -7.21 2.23
N ALA A 215 38.14 -7.97 3.17
CA ALA A 215 37.36 -7.48 4.31
C ALA A 215 38.24 -6.71 5.31
N GLN A 216 37.82 -5.49 5.64
CA GLN A 216 38.29 -4.78 6.82
C GLN A 216 37.68 -5.42 8.09
N PRO A 217 38.33 -5.32 9.27
CA PRO A 217 37.80 -5.90 10.50
C PRO A 217 36.43 -5.27 10.85
N ARG A 218 35.40 -6.13 10.93
CA ARG A 218 34.01 -5.76 11.22
C ARG A 218 33.84 -5.47 12.70
N SER A 219 33.02 -4.49 13.03
CA SER A 219 32.60 -4.24 14.43
C SER A 219 31.66 -5.37 14.92
N ALA A 220 31.59 -5.63 16.23
CA ALA A 220 30.72 -6.68 16.78
C ALA A 220 29.23 -6.52 16.37
N ALA A 221 28.76 -5.27 16.25
CA ALA A 221 27.40 -4.97 15.77
C ALA A 221 27.19 -5.27 14.28
N GLU A 222 28.26 -5.21 13.49
CA GLU A 222 28.25 -5.55 12.07
C GLU A 222 28.33 -7.07 11.85
N GLU A 223 29.08 -7.80 12.68
CA GLU A 223 29.06 -9.27 12.69
C GLU A 223 27.68 -9.82 13.06
N GLU A 224 27.02 -9.24 14.05
CA GLU A 224 25.68 -9.66 14.46
C GLU A 224 24.64 -9.37 13.38
N ARG A 225 24.72 -8.21 12.69
CA ARG A 225 23.86 -7.86 11.55
C ARG A 225 24.07 -8.78 10.34
N CYS A 226 25.31 -9.18 10.07
CA CYS A 226 25.66 -10.03 8.95
C CYS A 226 25.43 -11.52 9.19
N ARG A 227 25.08 -11.92 10.41
CA ARG A 227 24.73 -13.30 10.72
C ARG A 227 23.39 -13.65 10.08
N VAL A 228 23.43 -14.54 9.09
CA VAL A 228 22.22 -15.05 8.42
C VAL A 228 21.42 -15.92 9.42
N PRO A 229 20.16 -15.56 9.73
CA PRO A 229 19.33 -16.33 10.64
C PRO A 229 18.85 -17.63 10.00
N GLU A 230 18.56 -18.64 10.83
CA GLU A 230 18.17 -19.98 10.37
C GLU A 230 16.91 -19.99 9.48
N PHE A 231 15.98 -19.05 9.69
CA PHE A 231 14.80 -18.97 8.82
C PHE A 231 15.17 -18.56 7.38
N ALA A 232 16.17 -17.68 7.20
CA ALA A 232 16.59 -17.23 5.88
C ALA A 232 17.31 -18.34 5.10
N LYS A 233 18.06 -19.19 5.82
CA LYS A 233 18.67 -20.41 5.27
C LYS A 233 17.61 -21.42 4.84
N LYS A 234 16.61 -21.68 5.68
CA LYS A 234 15.53 -22.64 5.39
C LYS A 234 14.70 -22.30 4.15
N ILE A 235 14.57 -21.02 3.81
CA ILE A 235 13.85 -20.57 2.60
C ILE A 235 14.78 -20.31 1.41
N GLY A 236 16.09 -20.59 1.53
CA GLY A 236 17.07 -20.38 0.46
C GLY A 236 17.36 -18.90 0.13
N HIS A 237 17.06 -17.97 1.03
CA HIS A 237 17.23 -16.51 0.82
C HIS A 237 18.51 -15.96 1.45
N GLU A 238 19.57 -16.77 1.55
CA GLU A 238 20.82 -16.38 2.22
C GLU A 238 21.50 -15.19 1.52
N GLU A 239 21.58 -15.23 0.20
CA GLU A 239 22.17 -14.15 -0.61
C GLU A 239 21.34 -12.86 -0.52
N LYS A 240 20.01 -12.99 -0.50
CA LYS A 240 19.10 -11.85 -0.33
C LYS A 240 19.24 -11.21 1.05
N TRP A 241 19.41 -12.00 2.10
CA TRP A 241 19.69 -11.48 3.44
C TRP A 241 20.98 -10.66 3.47
N LYS A 242 22.06 -11.20 2.87
CA LYS A 242 23.35 -10.54 2.77
C LYS A 242 23.27 -9.22 1.98
N LEU A 243 22.60 -9.26 0.82
CA LEU A 243 22.33 -8.09 -0.02
C LEU A 243 21.59 -7.00 0.77
N HIS A 244 20.54 -7.36 1.51
CA HIS A 244 19.72 -6.39 2.24
C HIS A 244 20.38 -5.84 3.51
N ASN A 245 21.45 -6.47 4.00
CA ASN A 245 22.15 -6.03 5.21
C ASN A 245 23.52 -5.39 4.94
N ASP A 246 23.85 -5.11 3.68
CA ASP A 246 25.16 -4.62 3.21
C ASP A 246 26.33 -5.56 3.61
N CYS A 247 26.06 -6.86 3.67
CA CYS A 247 27.02 -7.86 4.12
C CYS A 247 27.60 -8.58 2.90
N LYS A 248 28.78 -8.14 2.44
CA LYS A 248 29.55 -8.85 1.41
C LYS A 248 30.11 -10.17 1.94
#